data_AF-A0A4R6SJQ0-F1
#
_entry.id   AF-A0A4R6SJQ0-F1
#
_cell.length_a   1.000
_cell.length_b   1.000
_cell.length_c   1.000
_cell.angle_alpha   90.00
_cell.angle_beta   90.00
_cell.angle_gamma   90.00
#
_symmetry.space_group_name_H-M   'P 1'
#
loop_
_entity.id
_entity.type
_entity.pdbx_description
1 polymer ?
#
loop_
_entity_poly.entity_id
_entity_poly.type
_entity_poly.pdbx_seq_one_letter_code
_entity_poly.pdbx_strand_id
1 'polypeptide(L)' 'MEDDIFAEQLENIKFDPQITIKEDKVLVRLVFFTKWGGFIEAKYQVQKDFPHKIIERETETLIDYNCGYVY' A
#
# COMPACT_ATOMS: atom_id res chain seq x y z
N MET A 1 16.33 9.51 18.32
CA MET A 1 16.72 10.15 17.06
C MET A 1 16.25 9.33 15.86
N GLU A 2 16.60 8.04 15.76
CA GLU A 2 16.10 7.17 14.68
C GLU A 2 14.61 6.79 14.87
N ASP A 3 14.20 6.49 16.10
CA ASP A 3 12.78 6.24 16.44
C ASP A 3 11.86 7.46 16.20
N ASP A 4 12.39 8.68 16.38
CA ASP A 4 11.64 9.93 16.22
C ASP A 4 11.32 10.19 14.73
N ILE A 5 12.28 9.88 13.83
CA ILE A 5 12.10 9.97 12.37
C ILE A 5 11.08 8.94 11.90
N PHE A 6 11.14 7.72 12.45
CA PHE A 6 10.19 6.66 12.11
C PHE A 6 8.75 7.03 12.53
N ALA A 7 8.58 7.61 13.72
CA ALA A 7 7.28 8.09 14.19
C ALA A 7 6.71 9.20 13.29
N GLU A 8 7.53 10.17 12.90
CA GLU A 8 7.12 11.26 11.99
C GLU A 8 6.70 10.74 10.60
N GLN A 9 7.40 9.73 10.08
CA GLN A 9 7.03 9.08 8.81
C GLN A 9 5.66 8.39 8.89
N LEU A 10 5.32 7.77 10.02
CA LEU A 10 4.04 7.09 10.21
C LEU A 10 2.86 8.06 10.28
N GLU A 11 3.03 9.23 10.90
CA GLU A 11 1.96 10.24 11.02
C GLU A 11 1.46 10.74 9.66
N ASN A 12 2.31 10.68 8.63
CA ASN A 12 1.99 11.13 7.29
C ASN A 12 1.33 10.06 6.39
N ILE A 13 1.20 8.82 6.88
CA ILE A 13 0.63 7.72 6.10
C ILE A 13 -0.87 7.58 6.36
N LYS A 14 -1.65 7.56 5.27
CA LYS A 14 -3.06 7.16 5.32
C LYS A 14 -3.18 5.65 5.25
N PHE A 15 -3.44 5.02 6.40
CA PHE A 15 -3.61 3.57 6.52
C PHE A 15 -4.97 3.06 6.05
N ASP A 16 -6.00 3.91 6.08
CA ASP A 16 -7.33 3.53 5.66
C ASP A 16 -7.36 3.11 4.19
N PRO A 17 -8.11 2.05 3.84
CA PRO A 17 -8.32 1.68 2.45
C PRO A 17 -9.03 2.81 1.71
N GLN A 18 -8.53 3.17 0.54
CA GLN A 18 -9.16 4.18 -0.31
C GLN A 18 -9.70 3.49 -1.56
N ILE A 19 -11.01 3.64 -1.77
CA ILE A 19 -11.73 3.02 -2.87
C ILE A 19 -12.39 4.13 -3.69
N THR A 20 -12.05 4.21 -4.96
CA THR A 20 -12.65 5.15 -5.91
C THR A 20 -13.30 4.35 -7.04
N ILE A 21 -14.62 4.45 -7.14
CA ILE A 21 -15.40 3.81 -8.19
C ILE A 21 -15.52 4.79 -9.36
N LYS A 22 -15.07 4.40 -10.54
CA LYS A 22 -15.25 5.11 -11.80
C LYS A 22 -16.28 4.38 -12.66
N GLU A 23 -16.52 4.89 -13.88
CA GLU A 23 -17.50 4.33 -14.81
C GLU A 23 -17.14 2.89 -15.22
N ASP A 24 -15.90 2.68 -15.65
CA ASP A 24 -15.36 1.45 -16.23
C ASP A 24 -14.53 0.60 -15.24
N LYS A 25 -14.02 1.21 -14.18
CA LYS A 25 -13.09 0.57 -13.25
C LYS A 25 -13.23 1.02 -11.80
N VAL A 26 -12.64 0.23 -10.91
CA VAL A 26 -12.47 0.53 -9.49
C VAL A 26 -10.99 0.69 -9.20
N LEU A 27 -10.62 1.80 -8.58
CA LEU A 27 -9.28 2.04 -8.05
C LEU A 27 -9.29 1.68 -6.56
N VAL A 28 -8.42 0.75 -6.18
CA VAL A 28 -8.26 0.32 -4.79
C VAL A 28 -6.85 0.62 -4.35
N ARG A 29 -6.69 1.41 -3.29
CA ARG A 29 -5.42 1.64 -2.62
C ARG A 29 -5.50 1.06 -1.22
N LEU A 30 -4.57 0.16 -0.91
CA LEU A 30 -4.39 -0.44 0.40
C LEU A 30 -3.00 -0.08 0.93
N VAL A 31 -2.91 0.13 2.24
CA VAL A 31 -1.63 0.18 2.94
C VAL A 31 -1.64 -0.93 3.98
N PHE A 32 -0.61 -1.77 3.96
CA PHE A 32 -0.48 -2.85 4.94
C PHE A 32 0.97 -3.04 5.36
N PHE A 33 1.15 -3.48 6.61
CA PHE A 33 2.45 -3.81 7.15
C PHE A 33 2.83 -5.25 6.80
N THR A 34 4.09 -5.45 6.42
CA THR A 34 4.71 -6.76 6.28
C THR A 34 5.95 -6.82 7.18
N LYS A 35 6.22 -8.00 7.73
CA LYS A 35 7.39 -8.23 8.59
C LYS A 35 8.73 -8.15 7.84
N TRP A 36 8.70 -8.09 6.51
CA TRP A 36 9.89 -8.20 5.65
C TRP A 36 10.22 -6.91 4.90
N GLY A 37 9.20 -6.14 4.49
CA GLY A 37 9.40 -4.91 3.72
C GLY A 37 8.69 -3.70 4.34
N GLY A 38 8.27 -3.81 5.61
CA GLY A 38 7.61 -2.74 6.34
C GLY A 38 6.23 -2.38 5.79
N PHE A 39 5.91 -1.09 5.82
CA PHE A 39 4.65 -0.58 5.30
C PHE A 39 4.69 -0.49 3.78
N ILE A 40 3.78 -1.20 3.13
CA ILE A 40 3.67 -1.26 1.67
C ILE A 40 2.35 -0.64 1.25
N GLU A 41 2.39 0.21 0.24
CA GLU A 41 1.24 0.68 -0.50
C GLU A 41 0.99 -0.23 -1.70
N ALA A 42 -0.22 -0.75 -1.84
CA ALA A 42 -0.66 -1.50 -3.00
C ALA A 42 -1.80 -0.78 -3.70
N LYS A 43 -1.62 -0.49 -4.98
CA LYS A 43 -2.64 0.11 -5.85
C LYS A 43 -3.09 -0.93 -6.87
N TYR A 44 -4.40 -1.10 -6.97
CA TYR A 44 -5.04 -1.98 -7.93
C TYR A 44 -6.00 -1.19 -8.79
N GLN A 45 -6.01 -1.49 -10.09
CA GLN A 45 -7.10 -1.15 -10.98
C GLN A 45 -7.88 -2.42 -11.30
N VAL A 46 -9.17 -2.40 -11.02
CA VAL A 46 -10.06 -3.55 -11.22
C VAL A 46 -11.11 -3.17 -12.26
N GLN A 47 -11.24 -3.94 -13.34
CA GLN A 47 -12.32 -3.75 -14.30
C GLN A 47 -13.67 -4.03 -13.63
N LYS A 48 -14.69 -3.22 -13.94
CA LYS A 48 -16.01 -3.35 -13.32
C LYS A 48 -16.85 -4.48 -13.90
N ASP A 49 -16.59 -4.88 -15.14
CA ASP A 49 -17.32 -5.96 -15.80
C ASP A 49 -17.05 -7.32 -15.14
N PHE A 50 -18.09 -8.17 -15.13
CA PHE A 50 -17.98 -9.53 -14.64
C PHE A 50 -17.49 -10.48 -15.74
N PRO A 51 -16.53 -11.39 -15.47
CA PRO A 51 -15.83 -11.56 -14.20
C PRO A 51 -14.85 -10.41 -13.95
N HIS A 52 -14.80 -9.91 -12.72
CA HIS A 52 -13.87 -8.83 -12.34
C HIS A 52 -12.43 -9.31 -12.51
N LYS A 53 -11.58 -8.44 -13.03
CA LYS A 53 -10.15 -8.69 -13.25
C LYS A 53 -9.33 -7.50 -12.77
N ILE A 54 -8.21 -7.81 -12.15
CA ILE A 54 -7.18 -6.81 -11.86
C ILE A 54 -6.44 -6.56 -13.18
N ILE A 55 -6.56 -5.35 -13.70
CA ILE A 55 -5.91 -4.94 -14.96
C ILE A 55 -4.55 -4.28 -14.71
N GLU A 56 -4.36 -3.68 -13.53
CA GLU A 56 -3.08 -3.13 -13.10
C GLU A 56 -2.85 -3.37 -11.61
N ARG A 57 -1.59 -3.60 -11.26
CA ARG A 57 -1.11 -3.77 -9.89
C ARG A 57 0.22 -3.06 -9.73
N GLU A 58 0.30 -2.17 -8.76
CA GLU A 58 1.51 -1.47 -8.36
C GLU A 58 1.72 -1.65 -6.85
N THR A 59 2.96 -1.85 -6.43
CA THR A 59 3.34 -1.95 -5.02
C THR A 59 4.58 -1.11 -4.75
N GLU A 60 4.52 -0.29 -3.71
CA GLU A 60 5.61 0.60 -3.29
C GLU A 60 5.84 0.47 -1.77
N THR A 61 7.09 0.37 -1.35
CA THR A 61 7.44 0.41 0.08
C THR A 61 7.42 1.87 0.56
N LEU A 62 6.53 2.18 1.50
CA LEU A 62 6.41 3.51 2.10
C LEU A 62 7.45 3.73 3.20
N ILE A 63 7.61 2.73 4.06
CA ILE A 63 8.59 2.73 5.14
C ILE A 63 9.17 1.33 5.20
N ASP A 64 10.48 1.22 4.99
CA ASP A 64 11.16 -0.05 5.13
C ASP A 64 11.24 -0.46 6.60
N TYR A 65 11.11 -1.76 6.86
CA TYR A 65 11.22 -2.31 8.20
C TYR A 65 12.42 -3.25 8.26
N ASN A 66 13.51 -2.76 8.85
CA ASN A 66 14.68 -3.57 9.09
C ASN A 66 14.49 -4.38 10.38
N CYS A 67 14.13 -5.67 10.22
CA CYS A 67 14.00 -6.61 11.32
C CYS A 67 15.33 -7.21 11.81
N GLY A 68 16.48 -6.68 11.36
CA GLY A 68 17.81 -7.18 11.71
C GLY A 68 18.29 -8.37 10.86
N TYR A 69 17.51 -8.79 9.86
CA TYR A 69 17.91 -9.78 8.87
C TYR A 69 18.26 -9.08 7.56
N VAL A 70 19.55 -9.04 7.24
CA VAL A 70 20.10 -8.63 5.94
C VAL A 70 20.44 -9.91 5.18
N TYR A 71 19.88 -10.11 3.99
CA TYR A 71 20.25 -11.24 3.12
C TYR A 71 21.58 -10.97 2.40
#